data_AF-A0AAD9FJY3-F1
#
_entry.id   AF-A0AAD9FJY3-F1
#
_cell.length_a   1.000
_cell.length_b   1.000
_cell.length_c   1.000
_cell.angle_alpha   90.00
_cell.angle_beta   90.00
_cell.angle_gamma   90.00
#
_symmetry.space_group_name_H-M   'P 1'
#
loop_
_entity.id
_entity.type
_entity.pdbx_description
1 polymer ?
#
loop_
_entity_poly.entity_id
_entity_poly.type
_entity_poly.pdbx_seq_one_letter_code
_entity_poly.pdbx_strand_id
1 'polypeptide(L)'
;MELIVYSQDRTYSSSLSECKREEEEEEEAAVFGQKHHKERSLVYSKDNHATLQELMMHLKSYYKIASQRLADQIPLVIRYQMLQESAVALEREMLLMIQDKENLEFLLKEDCDIGTQRAALQSRLKRLMKARTYLVEF
;
A
#
# COMPACT_ATOMS: atom_id res chain seq x y z
N MET A 1 -8.59 8.99 12.92
CA MET A 1 -8.06 9.95 13.92
C MET A 1 -7.81 11.34 13.34
N GLU A 2 -7.82 11.52 12.02
CA GLU A 2 -7.58 12.81 11.35
C GLU A 2 -8.57 13.94 11.69
N LEU A 3 -9.71 13.63 12.33
CA LEU A 3 -10.69 14.61 12.80
C LEU A 3 -10.27 15.33 14.09
N ILE A 4 -9.23 14.85 14.77
CA ILE A 4 -8.65 15.48 15.96
C ILE A 4 -7.38 16.21 15.53
N VAL A 5 -7.32 17.51 15.77
CA VAL A 5 -6.13 18.33 15.49
C VAL A 5 -5.12 18.13 16.62
N TYR A 6 -4.12 17.30 16.35
CA TYR A 6 -3.04 17.01 17.29
C TYR A 6 -1.76 16.65 16.53
N SER A 7 -0.62 17.18 16.97
CA SER A 7 0.71 16.81 16.50
C SER A 7 1.70 16.92 17.66
N GLN A 8 2.81 16.18 17.57
CA GLN A 8 3.91 16.32 18.52
C GLN A 8 4.71 17.58 18.24
N ASP A 9 5.12 18.29 19.28
CA ASP A 9 5.82 19.58 19.18
C ASP A 9 7.03 19.55 18.26
N ARG A 10 7.83 18.48 18.30
CA ARG A 10 9.02 18.34 17.45
C ARG A 10 8.65 18.27 15.96
N THR A 11 7.67 17.45 15.62
CA THR A 11 7.22 17.27 14.24
C THR A 11 6.56 18.54 13.72
N TYR A 12 5.70 19.15 14.55
CA TYR A 12 5.06 20.41 14.24
C TYR A 12 6.07 21.54 14.03
N SER A 13 7.03 21.72 14.95
CA SER A 13 8.04 22.76 14.86
C SER A 13 8.91 22.60 13.60
N SER A 14 9.29 21.36 13.27
CA SER A 14 10.05 21.08 12.04
C SER A 14 9.24 21.46 10.81
N SER A 15 8.03 20.92 10.66
CA SER A 15 7.18 21.20 9.50
C SER A 15 6.78 22.67 9.39
N LEU A 16 6.55 23.38 10.50
CA LEU A 16 6.27 24.81 10.49
C LEU A 16 7.48 25.61 10.02
N SER A 17 8.69 25.29 10.50
CA SER A 17 9.92 25.95 10.07
C SER A 17 10.21 25.72 8.59
N GLU A 18 9.95 24.51 8.08
CA GLU A 18 10.06 24.19 6.67
C GLU A 18 9.05 24.95 5.83
N CYS A 19 7.77 24.97 6.22
CA CYS A 19 6.76 25.73 5.49
C CYS A 19 7.11 27.22 5.41
N LYS A 20 7.62 27.83 6.50
CA LYS A 20 8.05 29.24 6.51
C LYS A 20 9.18 29.51 5.54
N ARG A 21 10.19 28.63 5.52
CA ARG A 21 11.30 28.74 4.57
C ARG A 21 10.83 28.56 3.13
N GLU A 22 9.95 27.59 2.87
CA GLU A 22 9.37 27.35 1.53
C GLU A 22 8.59 28.58 1.02
N GLU A 23 7.81 29.25 1.88
CA GLU A 23 7.12 30.50 1.48
C GLU A 23 8.08 31.66 1.23
N GLU A 24 9.11 31.84 2.05
CA GLU A 24 10.12 32.89 1.84
C GLU A 24 10.86 32.69 0.50
N GLU A 25 11.23 31.45 0.17
CA GLU A 25 11.86 31.09 -1.11
C GLU A 25 10.91 31.32 -2.30
N GLU A 26 9.62 31.01 -2.16
CA GLU A 26 8.59 31.27 -3.19
C GLU A 26 8.37 32.78 -3.40
N GLU A 27 8.35 33.58 -2.33
CA GLU A 27 8.24 35.03 -2.40
C GLU A 27 9.48 35.65 -3.09
N GLU A 28 10.69 35.21 -2.74
CA GLU A 28 11.93 35.66 -3.38
C GLU A 28 11.98 35.31 -4.87
N ALA A 29 11.53 34.11 -5.25
CA ALA A 29 11.43 33.68 -6.64
C ALA A 29 10.40 34.50 -7.44
N ALA A 30 9.27 34.87 -6.82
CA ALA A 30 8.23 35.69 -7.43
C ALA A 30 8.68 37.16 -7.66
N VAL A 31 9.52 37.70 -6.78
CA VAL A 31 10.07 39.07 -6.88
C VAL A 31 11.04 39.22 -8.06
N PHE A 32 11.67 38.14 -8.53
CA PHE A 32 12.49 38.14 -9.74
C PHE A 32 11.67 38.34 -11.04
N GLY A 33 10.33 38.22 -10.99
CA GLY A 33 9.42 38.39 -12.12
C GLY A 33 8.68 39.74 -12.18
N GLN A 34 8.37 40.39 -11.05
CA GLN A 34 7.68 41.70 -11.01
C GLN A 34 8.07 42.49 -9.76
N LYS A 35 8.74 43.64 -9.93
CA LYS A 35 9.02 44.60 -8.85
C LYS A 35 7.74 45.37 -8.47
N HIS A 36 6.94 44.84 -7.56
CA HIS A 36 5.92 45.62 -6.86
C HIS A 36 6.52 46.28 -5.62
N HIS A 37 6.77 47.59 -5.69
CA HIS A 37 7.06 48.42 -4.52
C HIS A 37 5.84 48.39 -3.58
N LYS A 38 5.93 47.71 -2.43
CA LYS A 38 4.98 47.89 -1.33
C LYS A 38 5.28 49.23 -0.65
N GLU A 39 4.62 50.30 -1.10
CA GLU A 39 4.51 51.52 -0.29
C GLU A 39 3.74 51.17 1.00
N ARG A 40 4.46 51.06 2.11
CA ARG A 40 3.85 50.91 3.44
C ARG A 40 3.24 52.25 3.84
N SER A 41 1.94 52.39 3.62
CA SER A 41 1.14 53.45 4.21
C SER A 41 1.18 53.34 5.74
N LEU A 42 1.68 54.38 6.41
CA LEU A 42 1.74 54.53 7.88
C LEU A 42 0.35 54.86 8.46
N VAL A 43 -0.68 54.10 8.09
CA VAL A 43 -2.00 54.19 8.71
C VAL A 43 -2.16 52.95 9.58
N TYR A 44 -2.43 53.18 10.87
CA TYR A 44 -2.74 52.15 11.87
C TYR A 44 -4.06 51.44 11.50
N SER A 45 -3.99 50.57 10.49
CA SER A 45 -4.98 49.55 10.22
C SER A 45 -4.73 48.43 11.22
N LYS A 46 -5.78 47.85 11.79
CA LYS A 46 -5.66 46.53 12.44
C LYS A 46 -5.24 45.55 11.35
N ASP A 47 -3.93 45.39 11.17
CA ASP A 47 -3.33 44.51 10.17
C ASP A 47 -3.52 43.04 10.57
N ASN A 48 -4.78 42.60 10.54
CA ASN A 48 -5.17 41.20 10.69
C ASN A 48 -4.54 40.31 9.60
N HIS A 49 -3.99 40.92 8.53
CA HIS A 49 -3.28 40.24 7.46
C HIS A 49 -2.11 39.42 7.99
N ALA A 50 -1.28 39.97 8.88
CA ALA A 50 -0.14 39.24 9.45
C ALA A 50 -0.61 38.05 10.30
N THR A 51 -1.69 38.21 11.06
CA THR A 51 -2.28 37.14 11.88
C THR A 51 -2.90 36.04 11.02
N LEU A 52 -3.59 36.40 9.93
CA LEU A 52 -4.16 35.44 8.99
C LEU A 52 -3.07 34.68 8.22
N GLN A 53 -1.99 35.36 7.85
CA GLN A 53 -0.82 34.73 7.21
C GLN A 53 -0.18 33.70 8.17
N GLU A 54 0.07 34.07 9.42
CA GLU A 54 0.63 33.13 10.42
C GLU A 54 -0.30 31.93 10.69
N LEU A 55 -1.61 32.16 10.79
CA LEU A 55 -2.59 31.07 10.95
C LEU A 55 -2.59 30.11 9.76
N MET A 56 -2.46 30.65 8.54
CA MET A 56 -2.36 29.85 7.32
C MET A 56 -1.10 28.98 7.33
N MET A 57 -0.01 29.47 7.90
CA MET A 57 1.22 28.68 8.06
C MET A 57 1.08 27.51 9.00
N HIS A 58 0.43 27.73 10.13
CA HIS A 58 0.10 26.64 11.03
C HIS A 58 -0.78 25.61 10.34
N LEU A 59 -1.81 26.04 9.60
CA LEU A 59 -2.69 25.12 8.88
C LEU A 59 -1.93 24.31 7.81
N LYS A 60 -1.09 24.96 7.00
CA LYS A 60 -0.23 24.30 6.00
C LYS A 60 0.67 23.24 6.65
N SER A 61 1.29 23.57 7.79
CA SER A 61 2.14 22.63 8.51
C SER A 61 1.36 21.40 8.99
N TYR A 62 0.13 21.57 9.51
CA TYR A 62 -0.72 20.44 9.90
C TYR A 62 -1.13 19.58 8.70
N TYR A 63 -1.49 20.19 7.57
CA TYR A 63 -1.80 19.45 6.35
C TYR A 63 -0.61 18.66 5.82
N LYS A 64 0.60 19.24 5.84
CA LYS A 64 1.84 18.55 5.43
C LYS A 64 2.08 17.31 6.28
N ILE A 65 1.97 17.44 7.60
CA ILE A 65 2.13 16.33 8.55
C ILE A 65 1.06 15.25 8.33
N ALA A 66 -0.21 15.64 8.22
CA ALA A 66 -1.30 14.71 7.99
C ALA A 66 -1.15 13.97 6.65
N SER A 67 -0.75 14.69 5.59
CA SER A 67 -0.55 14.11 4.27
C SER A 67 0.55 13.04 4.28
N GLN A 68 1.69 13.34 4.91
CA GLN A 68 2.77 12.36 5.05
C GLN A 68 2.31 11.13 5.84
N ARG A 69 1.65 11.36 6.98
CA ARG A 69 1.13 10.27 7.82
C ARG A 69 0.17 9.37 7.04
N LEU A 70 -0.75 9.94 6.27
CA LEU A 70 -1.71 9.16 5.48
C LEU A 70 -1.03 8.42 4.33
N ALA A 71 -0.04 9.03 3.67
CA ALA A 71 0.75 8.40 2.63
C ALA A 71 1.51 7.16 3.15
N ASP A 72 1.92 7.16 4.42
CA ASP A 72 2.59 6.02 5.04
C ASP A 72 1.59 5.00 5.62
N GLN A 73 0.58 5.46 6.37
CA GLN A 73 -0.31 4.59 7.14
C GLN A 73 -1.34 3.87 6.27
N ILE A 74 -1.92 4.52 5.26
CA ILE A 74 -2.96 3.89 4.42
C ILE A 74 -2.38 2.66 3.68
N PRO A 75 -1.25 2.76 2.96
CA PRO A 75 -0.68 1.59 2.29
C PRO A 75 -0.24 0.51 3.26
N LEU A 76 0.23 0.88 4.46
CA LEU A 76 0.61 -0.08 5.49
C LEU A 76 -0.59 -0.91 5.95
N VAL A 77 -1.72 -0.25 6.26
CA VAL A 77 -2.96 -0.93 6.67
C VAL A 77 -3.50 -1.83 5.55
N ILE A 78 -3.53 -1.32 4.31
CA ILE A 78 -3.99 -2.11 3.15
C ILE A 78 -3.13 -3.36 2.99
N ARG A 79 -1.79 -3.22 3.00
CA ARG A 79 -0.89 -4.36 2.83
C ARG A 79 -1.04 -5.37 3.96
N TYR A 80 -1.11 -4.90 5.20
CA TYR A 80 -1.27 -5.78 6.35
C TYR A 80 -2.58 -6.57 6.27
N GLN A 81 -3.71 -5.90 6.02
CA GLN A 81 -5.01 -6.57 5.99
C GLN A 81 -5.20 -7.43 4.73
N MET A 82 -5.00 -6.84 3.54
CA MET A 82 -5.36 -7.49 2.28
C MET A 82 -4.38 -8.57 1.86
N LEU A 83 -3.12 -8.47 2.27
CA LEU A 83 -2.10 -9.46 1.90
C LEU A 83 -1.76 -10.37 3.08
N GLN A 84 -1.28 -9.81 4.19
CA GLN A 84 -0.70 -10.62 5.26
C GLN A 84 -1.77 -11.37 6.07
N GLU A 85 -2.78 -10.68 6.57
CA GLU A 85 -3.88 -11.30 7.30
C GLU A 85 -4.72 -12.21 6.39
N SER A 86 -5.03 -11.77 5.15
CA SER A 86 -5.72 -12.62 4.17
C SER A 86 -4.96 -13.91 3.85
N ALA A 87 -3.63 -13.85 3.71
CA ALA A 87 -2.82 -15.05 3.44
C ALA A 87 -2.88 -16.03 4.62
N VAL A 88 -2.71 -15.54 5.86
CA VAL A 88 -2.81 -16.38 7.06
C VAL A 88 -4.21 -16.97 7.22
N ALA A 89 -5.25 -16.18 6.93
CA ALA A 89 -6.62 -16.68 6.94
C ALA A 89 -6.83 -17.76 5.89
N LEU A 90 -6.37 -17.53 4.65
CA LEU A 90 -6.48 -18.51 3.56
C LEU A 90 -5.74 -19.81 3.89
N GLU A 91 -4.52 -19.73 4.41
CA GLU A 91 -3.74 -20.91 4.81
C GLU A 91 -4.48 -21.75 5.86
N ARG A 92 -5.11 -21.09 6.85
CA ARG A 92 -5.92 -21.77 7.87
C ARG A 92 -7.15 -22.44 7.26
N GLU A 93 -7.89 -21.73 6.43
CA GLU A 93 -9.08 -22.27 5.77
C GLU A 93 -8.74 -23.44 4.84
N MET A 94 -7.63 -23.37 4.12
CA MET A 94 -7.13 -24.49 3.31
C MET A 94 -6.83 -25.73 4.16
N LEU A 95 -6.23 -25.56 5.35
CA LEU A 95 -5.99 -26.66 6.27
C LEU A 95 -7.29 -27.25 6.83
N LEU A 96 -8.27 -26.42 7.15
CA LEU A 96 -9.59 -26.87 7.61
C LEU A 96 -10.32 -27.66 6.51
N MET A 97 -10.25 -27.20 5.25
CA MET A 97 -10.87 -27.89 4.12
C MET A 97 -10.30 -29.31 3.91
N ILE A 98 -9.00 -29.53 4.15
CA ILE A 98 -8.39 -30.86 4.07
C ILE A 98 -8.81 -31.78 5.24
N GLN A 99 -9.20 -31.22 6.39
CA GLN A 99 -9.68 -32.01 7.53
C GLN A 99 -11.09 -32.55 7.32
N ASP A 100 -11.88 -31.95 6.43
CA ASP A 100 -13.21 -32.40 6.08
C ASP A 100 -13.16 -33.68 5.23
N LYS A 101 -13.23 -34.83 5.91
CA LYS A 101 -13.15 -36.15 5.29
C LYS A 101 -14.35 -36.48 4.39
N GLU A 102 -15.51 -35.85 4.61
CA GLU A 102 -16.71 -36.16 3.84
C GLU A 102 -16.59 -35.65 2.40
N ASN A 103 -15.96 -34.49 2.21
CA ASN A 103 -15.79 -33.85 0.91
C ASN A 103 -14.46 -34.19 0.21
N LEU A 104 -13.53 -34.87 0.90
CA LEU A 104 -12.19 -35.11 0.39
C LEU A 104 -12.16 -35.94 -0.89
N GLU A 105 -12.97 -37.01 -0.99
CA GLU A 105 -13.03 -37.84 -2.21
C GLU A 105 -13.58 -37.06 -3.41
N PHE A 106 -14.52 -36.16 -3.17
CA PHE A 106 -15.07 -35.30 -4.21
C PHE A 106 -14.04 -34.27 -4.68
N LEU A 107 -13.33 -33.62 -3.75
CA LEU A 107 -12.31 -32.62 -4.05
C LEU A 107 -11.08 -33.19 -4.76
N LEU A 108 -10.72 -34.45 -4.46
CA LEU A 108 -9.60 -35.16 -5.09
C LEU A 108 -9.98 -35.86 -6.40
N LYS A 109 -11.24 -35.76 -6.84
CA LYS A 109 -11.68 -36.41 -8.06
C LYS A 109 -11.03 -35.74 -9.27
N GLU A 110 -10.21 -36.52 -9.99
CA GLU A 110 -9.61 -36.10 -11.25
C GLU A 110 -10.70 -35.80 -12.29
N ASP A 111 -10.39 -34.89 -13.22
CA ASP A 111 -11.16 -34.75 -14.45
C ASP A 111 -11.12 -36.08 -15.23
N CYS A 112 -12.27 -36.47 -15.80
CA CYS A 112 -12.44 -37.72 -16.52
C CYS A 112 -11.43 -37.84 -17.68
N ASP A 113 -11.25 -36.77 -18.45
CA ASP A 113 -10.36 -36.77 -19.61
C ASP A 113 -8.90 -36.98 -19.18
N ILE A 114 -8.47 -36.34 -18.08
CA ILE A 114 -7.14 -36.53 -17.51
C ILE A 114 -6.98 -37.97 -17.00
N GLY A 115 -7.99 -38.50 -16.31
CA GLY A 115 -8.00 -39.87 -15.79
C GLY A 115 -7.85 -40.91 -16.91
N THR A 116 -8.58 -40.74 -18.02
CA THR A 116 -8.47 -41.66 -19.17
C THR A 116 -7.10 -41.59 -19.85
N GLN A 117 -6.54 -40.38 -20.04
CA GLN A 117 -5.20 -40.19 -20.59
C GLN A 117 -4.14 -40.83 -19.69
N ARG A 118 -4.22 -40.62 -18.38
CA ARG A 118 -3.32 -41.24 -17.39
C ARG A 118 -3.37 -42.76 -17.48
N ALA A 119 -4.56 -43.35 -17.56
CA ALA A 119 -4.74 -44.80 -17.69
C ALA A 119 -4.13 -45.35 -19.00
N ALA A 120 -4.33 -44.65 -20.12
CA ALA A 120 -3.77 -45.03 -21.42
C ALA A 120 -2.23 -44.98 -21.42
N LEU A 121 -1.62 -43.93 -20.84
CA LEU A 121 -0.17 -43.79 -20.71
C LEU A 121 0.41 -44.87 -19.79
N GLN A 122 -0.21 -45.13 -18.64
CA GLN A 122 0.21 -46.21 -17.74
C GLN A 122 0.14 -47.58 -18.42
N SER A 123 -0.91 -47.85 -19.21
CA SER A 123 -1.03 -49.09 -19.99
C SER A 123 0.07 -49.21 -21.05
N ARG A 124 0.36 -48.13 -21.77
CA ARG A 124 1.46 -48.09 -22.75
C ARG A 124 2.81 -48.32 -22.09
N LEU A 125 3.08 -47.68 -20.96
CA LEU A 125 4.32 -47.87 -20.19
C LEU A 125 4.47 -49.33 -19.76
N LYS A 126 3.43 -49.94 -19.19
CA LYS A 126 3.43 -51.36 -18.80
C LYS A 126 3.78 -52.28 -19.98
N ARG A 127 3.22 -52.02 -21.17
CA ARG A 127 3.54 -52.79 -22.39
C ARG A 127 5.00 -52.62 -22.82
N LEU A 128 5.51 -51.39 -22.79
CA LEU A 128 6.92 -51.10 -23.13
C LEU A 128 7.89 -51.74 -22.13
N MET A 129 7.57 -51.75 -20.84
CA MET A 129 8.39 -52.44 -19.84
C MET A 129 8.45 -53.95 -20.10
N LYS A 130 7.33 -54.59 -20.44
CA LYS A 130 7.31 -56.01 -20.82
C LYS A 130 8.15 -56.28 -22.08
N ALA A 131 8.05 -55.43 -23.08
CA ALA A 131 8.89 -55.55 -24.28
C ALA A 131 10.39 -55.46 -23.93
N ARG A 132 10.74 -54.53 -23.03
CA ARG A 132 12.11 -54.40 -22.53
C ARG A 132 12.58 -55.64 -21.77
N THR A 133 11.75 -56.23 -20.89
CA THR A 133 12.16 -57.44 -20.15
C THR A 133 12.46 -58.59 -21.10
N TYR A 134 11.62 -58.79 -22.13
CA TYR A 134 11.89 -59.80 -23.15
C TYR A 134 13.19 -59.55 -23.94
N LEU A 135 13.50 -58.28 -24.23
CA LEU A 135 14.77 -57.92 -24.89
C LEU A 135 16.00 -58.14 -24.02
N VAL A 136 15.85 -58.11 -22.70
CA VAL A 136 16.96 -58.34 -21.75
C VAL A 136 17.15 -59.83 -21.46
N GLU A 137 16.09 -60.63 -21.58
CA GLU A 137 16.13 -62.09 -21.43
C GLU A 137 16.66 -62.83 -22.68
N PHE A 138 16.70 -62.15 -23.82
CA PHE A 138 17.24 -62.66 -25.10
C PHE A 138 18.77 -62.52 -25.14
#